data_AF-A0A183KLV9-F1
#
_entry.id   AF-A0A183KLV9-F1
#
_cell.length_a   1.000
_cell.length_b   1.000
_cell.length_c   1.000
_cell.angle_alpha   90.00
_cell.angle_beta   90.00
_cell.angle_gamma   90.00
#
_symmetry.space_group_name_H-M   'P 1'
#
loop_
_entity.id
_entity.type
_entity.pdbx_description
1 polymer ?
#
loop_
_entity_poly.entity_id
_entity_poly.type
_entity_poly.pdbx_seq_one_letter_code
_entity_poly.pdbx_strand_id
1 'polypeptide(L)'
;MPNFYDPDKASPNNLYSASFQFDRFTQNYVDWAFFWECHYSLVPINLPSFLEPNASKILSTGKYLNVVQQCADRYELPTCEELVYNKEHSVFLDKIDQAHLYASSLLLKLMLQQKELKEHLKSVKRFFLLDQGDFIVHFMDAAAAELRKNSEIISQLRLNSLLELALRTSTANSDPFKDNLSVVIFQFDLISQILMVLRAGSEDEPDNVLPIEDKNLSGLEAFCLDYRVGWPIDLVLNRQVMDRYQMLFRHLLYCKHVERLLCK
;
A
#
# COMPACT_ATOMS: atom_id res chain seq x y z
N MET A 1 22.77 12.89 -9.70
CA MET A 1 21.35 12.59 -9.45
C MET A 1 20.52 13.64 -10.17
N PRO A 2 19.74 13.31 -11.20
CA PRO A 2 18.80 14.28 -11.74
C PRO A 2 17.39 14.03 -11.19
N ASN A 3 16.83 15.09 -10.60
CA ASN A 3 15.41 15.26 -10.28
C ASN A 3 14.59 15.15 -11.58
N PHE A 4 13.68 14.18 -11.64
CA PHE A 4 12.64 14.11 -12.67
C PHE A 4 11.34 13.65 -12.01
N TYR A 5 10.66 14.60 -11.35
CA TYR A 5 9.23 14.50 -11.11
C TYR A 5 8.61 15.70 -11.83
N ASP A 6 8.08 15.44 -13.03
CA ASP A 6 7.28 16.41 -13.79
C ASP A 6 5.82 15.94 -13.65
N PRO A 7 5.02 16.59 -12.77
CA PRO A 7 3.71 16.09 -12.37
C PRO A 7 2.64 16.10 -13.47
N ASP A 8 2.93 16.71 -14.62
CA ASP A 8 1.94 16.98 -15.69
C ASP A 8 1.83 15.86 -16.74
N LYS A 9 2.45 14.69 -16.54
CA LYS A 9 2.42 13.55 -17.49
C LYS A 9 1.70 12.27 -17.03
N ALA A 10 0.93 12.31 -15.95
CA ALA A 10 0.13 11.16 -15.53
C ALA A 10 -1.16 11.03 -16.38
N SER A 11 -1.37 9.87 -17.00
CA SER A 11 -2.64 9.53 -17.67
C SER A 11 -3.79 9.39 -16.64
N PRO A 12 -5.05 9.70 -17.00
CA PRO A 12 -6.14 9.87 -16.04
C PRO A 12 -6.70 8.50 -15.63
N ASN A 13 -6.11 7.94 -14.58
CA ASN A 13 -6.66 6.80 -13.87
C ASN A 13 -7.20 7.33 -12.53
N ASN A 14 -8.50 7.62 -12.47
CA ASN A 14 -9.12 8.50 -11.46
C ASN A 14 -9.06 7.97 -10.01
N LEU A 15 -8.90 6.66 -9.76
CA LEU A 15 -8.64 6.17 -8.40
C LEU A 15 -7.27 6.59 -7.84
N TYR A 16 -6.31 6.90 -8.71
CA TYR A 16 -4.94 7.22 -8.34
C TYR A 16 -4.75 8.71 -8.04
N SER A 17 -5.63 9.58 -8.54
CA SER A 17 -5.62 11.01 -8.17
C SER A 17 -5.95 11.21 -6.69
N ALA A 18 -6.84 10.38 -6.13
CA ALA A 18 -7.11 10.32 -4.69
C ALA A 18 -5.85 9.93 -3.89
N SER A 19 -5.15 8.86 -4.31
CA SER A 19 -3.91 8.46 -3.63
C SER A 19 -2.84 9.54 -3.70
N PHE A 20 -2.71 10.26 -4.82
CA PHE A 20 -1.83 11.43 -4.91
C PHE A 20 -2.21 12.58 -3.97
N GLN A 21 -3.51 12.82 -3.76
CA GLN A 21 -3.97 13.80 -2.76
C GLN A 21 -3.68 13.34 -1.33
N PHE A 22 -3.88 12.05 -1.01
CA PHE A 22 -3.49 11.46 0.28
C PHE A 22 -1.96 11.43 0.48
N ASP A 23 -1.18 11.23 -0.58
CA ASP A 23 0.28 11.19 -0.56
C ASP A 23 0.89 12.57 -0.30
N ARG A 24 0.24 13.66 -0.73
CA ARG A 24 0.65 15.03 -0.34
C ARG A 24 0.68 15.23 1.18
N PHE A 25 -0.14 14.48 1.93
CA PHE A 25 -0.16 14.53 3.40
C PHE A 25 0.88 13.63 4.06
N THR A 26 1.53 12.72 3.31
CA THR A 26 2.59 11.83 3.80
C THR A 26 3.88 12.06 3.01
N GLN A 27 4.53 13.21 3.24
CA GLN A 27 5.68 13.77 2.51
C GLN A 27 6.93 12.89 2.27
N ASN A 28 6.98 11.64 2.74
CA ASN A 28 8.19 10.79 2.73
C ASN A 28 7.96 9.37 2.16
N TYR A 29 6.99 9.17 1.27
CA TYR A 29 6.72 7.86 0.68
C TYR A 29 6.93 7.86 -0.84
N VAL A 30 7.64 6.86 -1.33
CA VAL A 30 7.80 6.60 -2.77
C VAL A 30 6.86 5.45 -3.09
N ASP A 31 5.79 5.72 -3.85
CA ASP A 31 4.89 4.67 -4.33
C ASP A 31 5.59 3.86 -5.42
N TRP A 32 6.22 2.76 -5.00
CA TRP A 32 6.92 1.88 -5.92
C TRP A 32 5.95 1.17 -6.87
N ALA A 33 4.72 0.86 -6.44
CA ALA A 33 3.74 0.26 -7.33
C ALA A 33 3.43 1.19 -8.50
N PHE A 34 3.20 2.48 -8.23
CA PHE A 34 3.01 3.50 -9.26
C PHE A 34 4.24 3.67 -10.16
N PHE A 35 5.44 3.75 -9.57
CA PHE A 35 6.68 3.86 -10.34
C PHE A 35 6.80 2.73 -11.37
N TRP A 36 6.53 1.48 -10.97
CA TRP A 36 6.64 0.32 -11.86
C TRP A 36 5.50 0.17 -12.86
N GLU A 37 4.32 0.71 -12.55
CA GLU A 37 3.23 0.81 -13.52
C GLU A 37 3.59 1.77 -14.65
N CYS A 38 4.12 2.96 -14.32
CA CYS A 38 4.47 3.98 -15.31
C CYS A 38 5.81 3.73 -16.03
N HIS A 39 6.77 3.04 -15.40
CA HIS A 39 8.10 2.87 -15.97
C HIS A 39 8.14 1.91 -17.16
N TYR A 40 7.17 1.00 -17.30
CA TYR A 40 7.07 0.16 -18.49
C TYR A 40 5.67 0.24 -19.10
N SER A 41 5.64 0.74 -20.33
CA SER A 41 4.46 0.85 -21.17
C SER A 41 4.66 0.08 -22.47
N LEU A 42 3.55 -0.42 -23.03
CA LEU A 42 3.55 -0.95 -24.39
C LEU A 42 3.54 0.22 -25.38
N VAL A 43 4.32 0.10 -26.45
CA VAL A 43 4.34 1.07 -27.54
C VAL A 43 3.57 0.45 -28.72
N PRO A 44 2.30 0.83 -28.96
CA PRO A 44 1.44 0.13 -29.92
C PRO A 44 1.99 0.14 -31.35
N ILE A 45 2.66 1.23 -31.74
CA ILE A 45 3.22 1.38 -33.10
C ILE A 45 4.35 0.38 -33.42
N ASN A 46 5.01 -0.15 -32.38
CA ASN A 46 6.09 -1.12 -32.51
C ASN A 46 5.62 -2.55 -32.21
N LEU A 47 4.34 -2.76 -31.92
CA LEU A 47 3.79 -4.05 -31.53
C LEU A 47 3.39 -4.85 -32.77
N PRO A 48 4.00 -6.03 -33.02
CA PRO A 48 3.56 -6.89 -34.10
C PRO A 48 2.13 -7.39 -33.84
N SER A 49 1.25 -7.31 -34.83
CA SER A 49 -0.17 -7.68 -34.69
C SER A 49 -0.40 -9.11 -34.19
N PHE A 50 0.49 -10.05 -34.55
CA PHE A 50 0.41 -11.43 -34.07
C PHE A 50 0.78 -11.62 -32.59
N LEU A 51 1.42 -10.64 -31.95
CA LEU A 51 1.75 -10.65 -30.52
C LEU A 51 0.80 -9.80 -29.68
N GLU A 52 -0.07 -9.03 -30.32
CA GLU A 52 -1.07 -8.20 -29.65
C GLU A 52 -1.83 -8.91 -28.51
N PRO A 53 -2.35 -10.15 -28.68
CA PRO A 53 -3.05 -10.84 -27.59
C PRO A 53 -2.16 -11.17 -26.38
N ASN A 54 -0.85 -11.35 -26.58
CA ASN A 54 0.10 -11.75 -25.53
C ASN A 54 1.02 -10.61 -25.09
N ALA A 55 0.85 -9.40 -25.62
CA ALA A 55 1.73 -8.26 -25.38
C ALA A 55 1.80 -7.90 -23.88
N SER A 56 0.67 -7.91 -23.20
CA SER A 56 0.58 -7.66 -21.75
C SER A 56 1.31 -8.74 -20.94
N LYS A 57 1.27 -9.99 -21.39
CA LYS A 57 1.98 -11.13 -20.78
C LYS A 57 3.49 -10.99 -20.95
N ILE A 58 3.95 -10.57 -22.13
CA ILE A 58 5.37 -10.30 -22.40
C ILE A 58 5.87 -9.16 -21.51
N LEU A 59 5.11 -8.06 -21.44
CA LEU A 59 5.45 -6.91 -20.60
C LEU A 59 5.55 -7.30 -19.11
N SER A 60 4.54 -8.00 -18.58
CA SER A 60 4.53 -8.44 -17.19
C SER A 60 5.65 -9.42 -16.88
N THR A 61 5.98 -10.33 -17.79
CA THR A 61 7.15 -11.23 -17.67
C THR A 61 8.44 -10.44 -17.44
N GLY A 62 8.67 -9.41 -18.26
CA GLY A 62 9.83 -8.53 -18.10
C GLY A 62 9.81 -7.74 -16.79
N LYS A 63 8.64 -7.20 -16.39
CA LYS A 63 8.47 -6.53 -15.09
C LYS A 63 8.86 -7.45 -13.93
N TYR A 64 8.33 -8.69 -13.91
CA TYR A 64 8.61 -9.65 -12.84
C TYR A 64 10.09 -9.99 -12.74
N LEU A 65 10.76 -10.24 -13.87
CA LEU A 65 12.19 -10.52 -13.89
C LEU A 65 13.02 -9.33 -13.40
N ASN A 66 12.65 -8.10 -13.77
CA ASN A 66 13.40 -6.94 -13.31
C ASN A 66 13.23 -6.70 -11.81
N VAL A 67 12.03 -6.94 -11.25
CA VAL A 67 11.84 -6.88 -9.78
C VAL A 67 12.74 -7.89 -9.09
N VAL A 68 12.80 -9.12 -9.60
CA VAL A 68 13.69 -10.17 -9.06
C VAL A 68 15.16 -9.73 -9.18
N GLN A 69 15.56 -9.18 -10.32
CA GLN A 69 16.93 -8.72 -10.57
C GLN A 69 17.38 -7.63 -9.60
N GLN A 70 16.49 -6.72 -9.22
CA GLN A 70 16.81 -5.68 -8.24
C GLN A 70 16.87 -6.20 -6.79
N CYS A 71 16.22 -7.33 -6.50
CA CYS A 71 16.10 -7.87 -5.14
C CYS A 71 17.07 -9.00 -4.83
N ALA A 72 17.43 -9.80 -5.83
CA ALA A 72 18.21 -11.02 -5.65
C ALA A 72 19.63 -10.84 -6.20
N ASP A 73 20.63 -11.05 -5.34
CA ASP A 73 22.05 -11.01 -5.73
C ASP A 73 22.41 -12.12 -6.73
N ARG A 74 21.69 -13.24 -6.70
CA ARG A 74 21.85 -14.38 -7.63
C ARG A 74 20.52 -15.08 -7.88
N TYR A 75 20.18 -15.26 -9.16
CA TYR A 75 19.12 -16.13 -9.62
C TYR A 75 19.54 -16.78 -10.95
N GLU A 76 19.13 -18.02 -11.16
CA GLU A 76 19.52 -18.79 -12.35
C GLU A 76 18.51 -18.55 -13.47
N LEU A 77 18.91 -17.81 -14.50
CA LEU A 77 18.10 -17.71 -15.70
C LEU A 77 18.11 -19.05 -16.45
N PRO A 78 16.95 -19.54 -16.94
CA PRO A 78 16.91 -20.71 -17.78
C PRO A 78 17.71 -20.47 -19.07
N THR A 79 18.17 -21.56 -19.68
CA THR A 79 18.93 -21.52 -20.93
C THR A 79 18.16 -20.72 -21.99
N CYS A 80 18.84 -19.76 -22.62
CA CYS A 80 18.22 -18.94 -23.65
C CYS A 80 17.85 -19.83 -24.85
N GLU A 81 16.56 -19.97 -25.10
CA GLU A 81 16.06 -20.65 -26.28
C GLU A 81 15.80 -19.65 -27.41
N GLU A 82 16.16 -20.02 -28.63
CA GLU A 82 15.81 -19.20 -29.80
C GLU A 82 14.30 -19.19 -30.03
N LEU A 83 13.77 -17.97 -30.22
CA LEU A 83 12.39 -17.70 -30.62
C LEU A 83 12.34 -17.63 -32.14
N VAL A 84 11.80 -18.68 -32.77
CA VAL A 84 11.64 -18.75 -34.23
C VAL A 84 10.18 -18.46 -34.58
N TYR A 85 9.96 -17.56 -35.54
CA TYR A 85 8.62 -17.28 -36.05
C TYR A 85 8.07 -18.49 -36.80
N ASN A 86 6.87 -18.92 -36.42
CA ASN A 86 6.12 -19.95 -37.14
C ASN A 86 4.72 -19.43 -37.47
N LYS A 87 4.22 -19.70 -38.69
CA LYS A 87 2.88 -19.33 -39.16
C LYS A 87 1.75 -20.00 -38.37
N GLU A 88 2.03 -21.13 -37.72
CA GLU A 88 1.07 -21.83 -36.88
C GLU A 88 0.92 -21.19 -35.49
N HIS A 89 1.77 -20.21 -35.16
CA HIS A 89 1.82 -19.44 -33.92
C HIS A 89 1.99 -20.22 -32.61
N SER A 90 1.77 -21.54 -32.58
CA SER A 90 1.81 -22.39 -31.38
C SER A 90 3.17 -22.38 -30.66
N VAL A 91 4.25 -22.65 -31.40
CA VAL A 91 5.58 -22.94 -30.80
C VAL A 91 6.15 -21.76 -30.01
N PHE A 92 6.03 -20.53 -30.51
CA PHE A 92 6.58 -19.37 -29.78
C PHE A 92 5.63 -18.88 -28.68
N LEU A 93 4.32 -19.08 -28.81
CA LEU A 93 3.36 -18.77 -27.75
C LEU A 93 3.58 -19.67 -26.54
N ASP A 94 3.81 -20.97 -26.76
CA ASP A 94 4.16 -21.91 -25.68
C ASP A 94 5.43 -21.48 -24.95
N LYS A 95 6.45 -21.01 -25.68
CA LYS A 95 7.69 -20.48 -25.07
C LYS A 95 7.46 -19.21 -24.26
N ILE A 96 6.64 -18.28 -24.75
CA ILE A 96 6.27 -17.07 -24.00
C ILE A 96 5.56 -17.46 -22.70
N ASP A 97 4.68 -18.45 -22.77
CA ASP A 97 3.93 -18.93 -21.62
C ASP A 97 4.85 -19.60 -20.59
N GLN A 98 5.81 -20.43 -21.03
CA GLN A 98 6.82 -21.01 -20.15
C GLN A 98 7.70 -19.94 -19.49
N ALA A 99 8.14 -18.93 -20.25
CA ALA A 99 8.93 -17.82 -19.70
C ALA A 99 8.13 -17.01 -18.67
N HIS A 100 6.84 -16.75 -18.93
CA HIS A 100 5.96 -16.06 -18.01
C HIS A 100 5.72 -16.85 -16.71
N LEU A 101 5.46 -18.16 -16.81
CA LEU A 101 5.30 -19.06 -15.67
C LEU A 101 6.57 -19.13 -14.83
N TYR A 102 7.73 -19.21 -15.48
CA TYR A 102 9.01 -19.18 -14.80
C TYR A 102 9.22 -17.85 -14.04
N ALA A 103 9.06 -16.70 -14.71
CA ALA A 103 9.25 -15.39 -14.10
C ALA A 103 8.29 -15.13 -12.93
N SER A 104 7.01 -15.46 -13.10
CA SER A 104 5.99 -15.28 -12.05
C SER A 104 6.22 -16.19 -10.85
N SER A 105 6.58 -17.47 -11.09
CA SER A 105 6.90 -18.40 -10.00
C SER A 105 8.16 -17.99 -9.22
N LEU A 106 9.17 -17.46 -9.91
CA LEU A 106 10.39 -16.95 -9.30
C LEU A 106 10.10 -15.72 -8.41
N LEU A 107 9.35 -14.75 -8.93
CA LEU A 107 8.94 -13.56 -8.16
C LEU A 107 8.09 -13.96 -6.95
N LEU A 108 7.12 -14.86 -7.12
CA LEU A 108 6.27 -15.32 -6.04
C LEU A 108 7.09 -16.03 -4.95
N LYS A 109 8.07 -16.86 -5.35
CA LYS A 109 8.99 -17.53 -4.43
C LYS A 109 9.80 -16.51 -3.64
N LEU A 110 10.33 -15.49 -4.30
CA LEU A 110 11.07 -14.40 -3.65
C LEU A 110 10.19 -13.65 -2.62
N MET A 111 8.99 -13.23 -3.02
CA MET A 111 8.06 -12.47 -2.17
C MET A 111 7.60 -13.28 -0.96
N LEU A 112 7.24 -14.56 -1.16
CA LEU A 112 6.70 -15.39 -0.08
C LEU A 112 7.77 -15.96 0.84
N GLN A 113 8.94 -16.33 0.32
CA GLN A 113 9.97 -17.05 1.08
C GLN A 113 11.06 -16.11 1.60
N GLN A 114 11.57 -15.19 0.79
CA GLN A 114 12.71 -14.36 1.17
C GLN A 114 12.28 -13.05 1.85
N LYS A 115 11.14 -12.49 1.44
CA LYS A 115 10.62 -11.22 1.96
C LYS A 115 9.43 -11.39 2.90
N GLU A 116 9.09 -12.63 3.24
CA GLU A 116 8.11 -12.98 4.28
C GLU A 116 6.74 -12.27 4.13
N LEU A 117 6.26 -12.06 2.89
CA LEU A 117 5.01 -11.35 2.62
C LEU A 117 3.82 -11.90 3.43
N LYS A 118 3.78 -13.22 3.68
CA LYS A 118 2.72 -13.84 4.49
C LYS A 118 2.73 -13.35 5.94
N GLU A 119 3.90 -13.14 6.52
CA GLU A 119 4.01 -12.66 7.89
C GLU A 119 3.65 -11.16 7.96
N HIS A 120 4.05 -10.35 6.98
CA HIS A 120 3.56 -8.97 6.85
C HIS A 120 2.02 -8.90 6.80
N LEU A 121 1.36 -9.74 6.00
CA LEU A 121 -0.11 -9.80 5.94
C LEU A 121 -0.74 -10.21 7.28
N LYS A 122 -0.11 -11.11 8.03
CA LYS A 122 -0.55 -11.46 9.39
C LYS A 122 -0.40 -10.28 10.35
N SER A 123 0.70 -9.54 10.29
CA SER A 123 0.90 -8.32 11.09
C SER A 123 -0.17 -7.28 10.76
N VAL A 124 -0.46 -7.03 9.48
CA VAL A 124 -1.54 -6.13 9.06
C VAL A 124 -2.89 -6.59 9.64
N LYS A 125 -3.21 -7.88 9.58
CA LYS A 125 -4.43 -8.42 10.23
C LYS A 125 -4.42 -8.17 11.74
N ARG A 126 -3.31 -8.46 12.44
CA ARG A 126 -3.19 -8.30 13.90
C ARG A 126 -3.45 -6.87 14.34
N PHE A 127 -2.89 -5.90 13.61
CA PHE A 127 -2.93 -4.49 13.98
C PHE A 127 -4.16 -3.74 13.45
N PHE A 128 -4.49 -3.88 12.16
CA PHE A 128 -5.57 -3.11 11.54
C PHE A 128 -6.95 -3.74 11.73
N LEU A 129 -7.03 -5.07 11.79
CA LEU A 129 -8.29 -5.78 12.01
C LEU A 129 -8.50 -6.19 13.47
N LEU A 130 -7.63 -5.72 14.37
CA LEU A 130 -7.72 -5.93 15.82
C LEU A 130 -7.79 -7.40 16.27
N ASP A 131 -7.20 -8.33 15.51
CA ASP A 131 -7.13 -9.76 15.88
C ASP A 131 -6.37 -9.98 17.21
N GLN A 132 -5.38 -9.14 17.49
CA GLN A 132 -4.69 -9.04 18.79
C GLN A 132 -4.91 -7.65 19.40
N GLY A 133 -6.17 -7.30 19.69
CA GLY A 133 -6.54 -5.96 20.15
C GLY A 133 -6.21 -5.60 21.61
N ASP A 134 -5.37 -6.35 22.32
CA ASP A 134 -4.98 -5.99 23.70
C ASP A 134 -4.10 -4.73 23.73
N PHE A 135 -3.18 -4.58 22.76
CA PHE A 135 -2.36 -3.38 22.62
C PHE A 135 -3.20 -2.12 22.43
N ILE A 136 -4.32 -2.19 21.70
CA ILE A 136 -5.13 -1.00 21.43
C ILE A 136 -5.86 -0.53 22.69
N VAL A 137 -6.23 -1.45 23.58
CA VAL A 137 -6.82 -1.11 24.88
C VAL A 137 -5.79 -0.39 25.75
N HIS A 138 -4.58 -0.96 25.89
CA HIS A 138 -3.47 -0.34 26.62
C HIS A 138 -3.10 1.03 26.04
N PHE A 139 -3.03 1.13 24.72
CA PHE A 139 -2.75 2.38 24.02
C PHE A 139 -3.82 3.43 24.30
N MET A 140 -5.10 3.09 24.15
CA MET A 140 -6.19 4.03 24.37
C MET A 140 -6.24 4.55 25.82
N ASP A 141 -5.84 3.73 26.80
CA ASP A 141 -5.72 4.18 28.20
C ASP A 141 -4.55 5.14 28.39
N ALA A 142 -3.37 4.75 27.91
CA ALA A 142 -2.16 5.56 28.03
C ALA A 142 -2.27 6.89 27.26
N ALA A 143 -2.95 6.88 26.12
CA ALA A 143 -3.15 8.03 25.24
C ALA A 143 -4.45 8.80 25.48
N ALA A 144 -5.28 8.41 26.46
CA ALA A 144 -6.60 9.02 26.69
C ALA A 144 -6.57 10.54 26.88
N ALA A 145 -5.50 11.09 27.46
CA ALA A 145 -5.34 12.53 27.64
C ALA A 145 -4.93 13.26 26.34
N GLU A 146 -4.20 12.60 25.45
CA GLU A 146 -3.81 13.15 24.15
C GLU A 146 -4.94 13.02 23.13
N LEU A 147 -5.61 11.86 23.07
CA LEU A 147 -6.72 11.60 22.14
C LEU A 147 -7.96 12.47 22.41
N ARG A 148 -8.08 13.06 23.59
CA ARG A 148 -9.16 14.01 23.92
C ARG A 148 -8.90 15.43 23.44
N LYS A 149 -7.66 15.78 23.08
CA LYS A 149 -7.35 17.10 22.56
C LYS A 149 -7.87 17.26 21.14
N ASN A 150 -7.96 18.49 20.68
CA ASN A 150 -8.21 18.79 19.28
C ASN A 150 -7.01 18.30 18.43
N SER A 151 -7.30 17.73 17.26
CA SER A 151 -6.32 17.23 16.29
C SER A 151 -5.14 18.18 16.00
N GLU A 152 -5.36 19.51 16.02
CA GLU A 152 -4.33 20.52 15.75
C GLU A 152 -3.22 20.59 16.83
N ILE A 153 -3.52 20.19 18.07
CA ILE A 153 -2.64 20.38 19.23
C ILE A 153 -1.97 19.06 19.64
N ILE A 154 -2.33 17.95 18.98
CA ILE A 154 -1.84 16.62 19.35
C ILE A 154 -0.39 16.44 18.91
N SER A 155 0.42 15.92 19.83
CA SER A 155 1.79 15.54 19.53
C SER A 155 1.85 14.13 18.94
N GLN A 156 2.08 14.04 17.62
CA GLN A 156 2.31 12.76 16.94
C GLN A 156 3.50 11.99 17.53
N LEU A 157 4.57 12.68 17.95
CA LEU A 157 5.73 12.06 18.59
C LEU A 157 5.35 11.38 19.92
N ARG A 158 4.51 12.04 20.73
CA ARG A 158 4.02 11.48 21.98
C ARG A 158 3.14 10.27 21.73
N LEU A 159 2.22 10.33 20.76
CA LEU A 159 1.39 9.19 20.40
C LEU A 159 2.22 8.00 19.90
N ASN A 160 3.24 8.23 19.08
CA ASN A 160 4.17 7.17 18.65
C ASN A 160 4.88 6.52 19.85
N SER A 161 5.37 7.32 20.80
CA SER A 161 6.04 6.80 22.00
C SER A 161 5.09 5.96 22.88
N LEU A 162 3.83 6.40 23.01
CA LEU A 162 2.79 5.66 23.74
C LEU A 162 2.38 4.37 23.02
N LEU A 163 2.31 4.40 21.68
CA LEU A 163 2.05 3.22 20.85
C LEU A 163 3.17 2.19 21.02
N GLU A 164 4.44 2.61 20.93
CA GLU A 164 5.58 1.71 21.12
C GLU A 164 5.54 1.04 22.51
N LEU A 165 5.24 1.80 23.56
CA LEU A 165 5.09 1.26 24.91
C LEU A 165 3.93 0.26 25.01
N ALA A 166 2.78 0.56 24.40
CA ALA A 166 1.63 -0.33 24.38
C ALA A 166 1.94 -1.64 23.63
N LEU A 167 2.63 -1.56 22.49
CA LEU A 167 3.07 -2.73 21.71
C LEU A 167 4.05 -3.60 22.51
N ARG A 168 5.01 -3.00 23.21
CA ARG A 168 6.00 -3.75 24.01
C ARG A 168 5.42 -4.42 25.25
N THR A 169 4.35 -3.87 25.83
CA THR A 169 3.71 -4.37 27.05
C THR A 169 2.54 -5.33 26.82
N SER A 170 2.18 -5.56 25.55
CA SER A 170 1.06 -6.42 25.13
C SER A 170 1.56 -7.70 24.45
N THR A 171 0.63 -8.59 24.11
CA THR A 171 0.91 -9.81 23.35
C THR A 171 1.45 -9.52 21.93
N ALA A 172 1.18 -8.31 21.41
CA ALA A 172 1.72 -7.80 20.15
C ALA A 172 3.25 -7.67 20.14
N ASN A 173 3.92 -7.69 21.30
CA ASN A 173 5.39 -7.65 21.39
C ASN A 173 6.06 -8.83 20.66
N SER A 174 5.33 -9.93 20.48
CA SER A 174 5.79 -11.13 19.77
C SER A 174 5.83 -10.98 18.24
N ASP A 175 5.22 -9.93 17.69
CA ASP A 175 5.17 -9.72 16.24
C ASP A 175 6.52 -9.19 15.71
N PRO A 176 7.12 -9.83 14.70
CA PRO A 176 8.43 -9.44 14.18
C PRO A 176 8.41 -8.10 13.44
N PHE A 177 7.26 -7.66 12.93
CA PHE A 177 7.12 -6.43 12.13
C PHE A 177 6.36 -5.32 12.86
N LYS A 178 6.29 -5.37 14.19
CA LYS A 178 5.65 -4.31 14.99
C LYS A 178 6.29 -2.93 14.81
N ASP A 179 7.59 -2.88 14.52
CA ASP A 179 8.35 -1.64 14.34
C ASP A 179 8.00 -0.91 13.03
N ASN A 180 7.30 -1.57 12.11
CA ASN A 180 6.78 -0.97 10.89
C ASN A 180 5.52 -0.12 11.14
N LEU A 181 4.93 -0.20 12.33
CA LEU A 181 3.79 0.62 12.72
C LEU A 181 4.22 2.04 13.07
N SER A 182 3.41 2.99 12.64
CA SER A 182 3.52 4.37 13.08
C SER A 182 2.15 5.01 13.25
N VAL A 183 2.08 6.09 14.01
CA VAL A 183 0.86 6.87 14.19
C VAL A 183 0.77 7.93 13.09
N VAL A 184 -0.41 8.04 12.48
CA VAL A 184 -0.78 9.14 11.57
C VAL A 184 -1.99 9.87 12.15
N ILE A 185 -1.99 11.19 11.97
CA ILE A 185 -3.08 12.06 12.42
C ILE A 185 -3.67 12.70 11.16
N PHE A 186 -4.94 12.43 10.90
CA PHE A 186 -5.67 13.04 9.78
C PHE A 186 -6.27 14.39 10.18
N GLN A 187 -6.43 15.27 9.21
CA GLN A 187 -7.11 16.57 9.35
C GLN A 187 -8.62 16.47 9.06
N PHE A 188 -9.13 15.24 8.91
CA PHE A 188 -10.51 14.94 8.54
C PHE A 188 -10.97 13.65 9.23
N ASP A 189 -12.28 13.54 9.44
CA ASP A 189 -12.91 12.38 10.04
C ASP A 189 -13.01 11.18 9.06
N LEU A 190 -13.58 10.07 9.52
CA LEU A 190 -13.74 8.88 8.68
C LEU A 190 -14.77 9.10 7.56
N ILE A 191 -15.83 9.87 7.82
CA ILE A 191 -16.89 10.12 6.84
C ILE A 191 -16.32 10.95 5.68
N SER A 192 -15.58 12.02 5.99
CA SER A 192 -14.89 12.83 5.00
C SER A 192 -13.86 12.02 4.20
N GLN A 193 -13.12 11.11 4.86
CA GLN A 193 -12.22 10.19 4.17
C GLN A 193 -12.95 9.31 3.14
N ILE A 194 -14.07 8.70 3.53
CA ILE A 194 -14.90 7.87 2.63
C ILE A 194 -15.44 8.70 1.47
N LEU A 195 -15.98 9.89 1.76
CA LEU A 195 -16.52 10.80 0.74
C LEU A 195 -15.45 11.20 -0.27
N MET A 196 -14.21 11.46 0.18
CA MET A 196 -13.11 11.79 -0.72
C MET A 196 -12.77 10.64 -1.66
N VAL A 197 -12.72 9.41 -1.14
CA VAL A 197 -12.48 8.21 -1.97
C VAL A 197 -13.63 7.98 -2.97
N LEU A 198 -14.88 8.18 -2.56
CA LEU A 198 -16.04 8.02 -3.44
C LEU A 198 -16.07 9.08 -4.56
N ARG A 199 -15.73 10.33 -4.23
CA ARG A 199 -15.68 11.44 -5.21
C ARG A 199 -14.51 11.32 -6.17
N ALA A 200 -13.36 10.82 -5.74
CA ALA A 200 -12.26 10.56 -6.66
C ALA A 200 -12.60 9.50 -7.72
N GLY A 201 -13.59 8.63 -7.44
CA GLY A 201 -14.10 7.66 -8.42
C GLY A 201 -15.14 8.21 -9.41
N SER A 202 -15.69 9.41 -9.18
CA SER A 202 -16.65 10.05 -10.09
C SER A 202 -15.95 10.95 -11.12
N GLU A 203 -16.42 10.93 -12.36
CA GLU A 203 -15.90 11.74 -13.47
C GLU A 203 -16.27 13.25 -13.38
N ASP A 204 -17.02 13.65 -12.35
CA ASP A 204 -17.47 15.02 -12.16
C ASP A 204 -16.33 15.91 -11.61
N GLU A 205 -15.83 16.81 -12.46
CA GLU A 205 -14.98 18.00 -12.26
C GLU A 205 -14.10 18.08 -10.97
N PRO A 206 -12.76 18.09 -11.10
CA PRO A 206 -11.81 18.03 -9.97
C PRO A 206 -11.61 19.35 -9.18
N ASP A 207 -12.29 20.44 -9.54
CA ASP A 207 -11.85 21.78 -9.15
C ASP A 207 -12.26 22.26 -7.74
N ASN A 208 -12.99 21.47 -6.93
CA ASN A 208 -13.38 21.90 -5.58
C ASN A 208 -13.44 20.77 -4.53
N VAL A 209 -12.59 19.75 -4.64
CA VAL A 209 -12.43 18.75 -3.55
C VAL A 209 -11.40 19.25 -2.55
N LEU A 210 -11.66 20.39 -1.90
CA LEU A 210 -10.96 20.67 -0.65
C LEU A 210 -11.51 19.70 0.41
N PRO A 211 -10.63 19.07 1.23
CA PRO A 211 -11.08 18.29 2.35
C PRO A 211 -12.02 19.16 3.18
N ILE A 212 -13.16 18.61 3.60
CA ILE A 212 -13.95 19.24 4.66
C ILE A 212 -13.06 19.14 5.90
N GLU A 213 -12.20 20.12 6.09
CA GLU A 213 -11.37 20.26 7.29
C GLU A 213 -12.31 20.53 8.45
N ASP A 214 -12.55 19.48 9.24
CA ASP A 214 -13.29 19.66 10.48
C ASP A 214 -12.31 20.17 11.55
N LYS A 215 -12.32 21.49 11.75
CA LYS A 215 -11.46 22.15 12.73
C LYS A 215 -11.75 21.74 14.17
N ASN A 216 -12.85 21.02 14.42
CA ASN A 216 -13.22 20.53 15.74
C ASN A 216 -13.00 19.02 15.92
N LEU A 217 -12.20 18.39 15.04
CA LEU A 217 -11.90 16.97 15.11
C LEU A 217 -11.15 16.62 16.41
N SER A 218 -11.70 15.67 17.16
CA SER A 218 -11.01 15.12 18.33
C SER A 218 -9.82 14.25 17.90
N GLY A 219 -8.86 14.08 18.81
CA GLY A 219 -7.72 13.21 18.56
C GLY A 219 -8.07 11.76 18.31
N LEU A 220 -9.11 11.26 18.97
CA LEU A 220 -9.66 9.94 18.72
C LEU A 220 -10.13 9.82 17.27
N GLU A 221 -10.82 10.86 16.78
CA GLU A 221 -11.36 10.83 15.43
C GLU A 221 -10.28 10.98 14.36
N ALA A 222 -9.26 11.79 14.65
CA ALA A 222 -8.12 12.04 13.78
C ALA A 222 -7.11 10.88 13.73
N PHE A 223 -7.05 10.06 14.77
CA PHE A 223 -6.00 9.04 14.93
C PHE A 223 -6.16 7.86 13.97
N CYS A 224 -5.02 7.43 13.42
CA CYS A 224 -4.92 6.20 12.64
C CYS A 224 -3.54 5.55 12.79
N LEU A 225 -3.47 4.26 12.47
CA LEU A 225 -2.21 3.53 12.31
C LEU A 225 -1.76 3.56 10.85
N ASP A 226 -0.46 3.64 10.63
CA ASP A 226 0.19 3.45 9.35
C ASP A 226 1.18 2.30 9.45
N TYR A 227 1.39 1.60 8.33
CA TYR A 227 2.27 0.43 8.26
C TYR A 227 3.19 0.56 7.06
N ARG A 228 4.45 0.81 7.34
CA ARG A 228 5.45 1.08 6.31
C ARG A 228 6.24 -0.18 5.99
N VAL A 229 6.18 -0.58 4.73
CA VAL A 229 6.95 -1.71 4.22
C VAL A 229 8.04 -1.23 3.28
N GLY A 230 9.15 -1.95 3.29
CA GLY A 230 10.22 -1.72 2.33
C GLY A 230 9.94 -2.38 0.98
N TRP A 231 10.70 -1.96 -0.02
CA TRP A 231 10.82 -2.69 -1.28
C TRP A 231 11.28 -4.14 -1.03
N PRO A 232 10.70 -5.16 -1.69
CA PRO A 232 9.66 -5.14 -2.72
C PRO A 232 8.22 -5.37 -2.22
N ILE A 233 8.01 -5.52 -0.92
CA ILE A 233 6.68 -5.85 -0.33
C ILE A 233 5.65 -4.77 -0.63
N ASP A 234 6.12 -3.53 -0.77
CA ASP A 234 5.34 -2.36 -1.15
C ASP A 234 4.59 -2.49 -2.49
N LEU A 235 5.06 -3.35 -3.41
CA LEU A 235 4.32 -3.66 -4.65
C LEU A 235 2.94 -4.29 -4.38
N VAL A 236 2.80 -5.02 -3.27
CA VAL A 236 1.57 -5.72 -2.89
C VAL A 236 0.84 -4.95 -1.80
N LEU A 237 1.56 -4.52 -0.76
CA LEU A 237 1.03 -3.67 0.30
C LEU A 237 1.23 -2.19 -0.06
N ASN A 238 0.67 -1.80 -1.19
CA ASN A 238 0.76 -0.43 -1.69
C ASN A 238 -0.12 0.53 -0.89
N ARG A 239 0.04 1.84 -1.17
CA ARG A 239 -0.72 2.89 -0.49
C ARG A 239 -2.22 2.70 -0.57
N GLN A 240 -2.75 2.36 -1.74
CA GLN A 240 -4.19 2.17 -1.94
C GLN A 240 -4.76 1.05 -1.06
N VAL A 241 -4.03 -0.06 -0.92
CA VAL A 241 -4.40 -1.17 -0.05
C VAL A 241 -4.34 -0.72 1.41
N MET A 242 -3.28 -0.02 1.81
CA MET A 242 -3.12 0.47 3.17
C MET A 242 -4.17 1.50 3.57
N ASP A 243 -4.57 2.40 2.68
CA ASP A 243 -5.66 3.37 2.91
C ASP A 243 -6.99 2.68 3.21
N ARG A 244 -7.29 1.60 2.49
CA ARG A 244 -8.50 0.79 2.76
C ARG A 244 -8.44 0.12 4.13
N TYR A 245 -7.28 -0.41 4.51
CA TYR A 245 -7.08 -0.95 5.86
C TYR A 245 -7.17 0.12 6.94
N GLN A 246 -6.67 1.33 6.70
CA GLN A 246 -6.79 2.47 7.61
C GLN A 246 -8.25 2.85 7.85
N MET A 247 -9.07 2.91 6.80
CA MET A 247 -10.51 3.19 6.93
C MET A 247 -11.22 2.13 7.77
N LEU A 248 -10.93 0.85 7.53
CA LEU A 248 -11.46 -0.26 8.33
C LEU A 248 -11.02 -0.15 9.79
N PHE A 249 -9.72 0.10 10.03
CA PHE A 249 -9.17 0.25 11.37
C PHE A 249 -9.84 1.39 12.13
N ARG A 250 -9.98 2.57 11.51
CA ARG A 250 -10.64 3.73 12.14
C ARG A 250 -12.05 3.37 12.58
N HIS A 251 -12.83 2.71 11.72
CA HIS A 251 -14.17 2.25 12.08
C HIS A 251 -14.17 1.30 13.29
N LEU A 252 -13.32 0.27 13.26
CA LEU A 252 -13.20 -0.70 14.35
C LEU A 252 -12.74 -0.04 15.66
N LEU A 253 -11.84 0.93 15.59
CA LEU A 253 -11.37 1.68 16.74
C LEU A 253 -12.50 2.47 17.40
N TYR A 254 -13.38 3.12 16.63
CA TYR A 254 -14.55 3.80 17.20
C TYR A 254 -15.49 2.83 17.90
N CYS A 255 -15.81 1.68 17.27
CA CYS A 255 -16.63 0.66 17.91
C CYS A 255 -16.02 0.21 19.24
N LYS A 256 -14.70 -0.03 19.27
CA LYS A 256 -13.97 -0.38 20.48
C LYS A 256 -14.00 0.73 21.52
N HIS A 257 -13.89 1.99 21.11
CA HIS A 257 -13.97 3.13 22.02
C HIS A 257 -15.34 3.23 22.68
N VAL A 258 -16.42 3.15 21.90
CA VAL A 258 -17.81 3.24 22.41
C VAL A 258 -18.12 2.07 23.35
N GLU A 259 -17.74 0.84 22.99
CA GLU A 259 -17.86 -0.34 23.86
C GLU A 259 -17.24 -0.05 25.25
N ARG A 260 -16.04 0.51 25.27
CA ARG A 260 -15.33 0.83 26.52
C ARG A 260 -15.98 1.94 27.33
N LEU A 261 -16.64 2.90 26.68
CA LEU A 261 -17.40 3.94 27.38
C LEU A 261 -18.67 3.38 28.03
N LEU A 262 -19.33 2.42 27.37
CA LEU A 262 -20.55 1.77 27.90
C LEU A 262 -20.27 0.78 29.02
N CYS A 263 -19.08 0.17 29.04
CA CYS A 263 -18.66 -0.76 30.09
C CYS A 263 -18.01 -0.07 31.31
N LYS A 264 -17.89 1.27 31.31
CA LYS A 264 -17.46 2.06 32.48
C LYS A 264 -18.66 2.51 33.30
#